data_AF-A0A6L4ZQ57-F1
#
_entry.id   AF-A0A6L4ZQ57-F1
#
_cell.length_a   1.000
_cell.length_b   1.000
_cell.length_c   1.000
_cell.angle_alpha   90.00
_cell.angle_beta   90.00
_cell.angle_gamma   90.00
#
_symmetry.space_group_name_H-M   'P 1'
#
loop_
_entity.id
_entity.type
_entity.pdbx_description
1 polymer ?
#
loop_
_entity_poly.entity_id
_entity_poly.type
_entity_poly.pdbx_seq_one_letter_code
_entity_poly.pdbx_strand_id
1 'polypeptide(L)'
;MLCICFILNQNVLAQNTASTTTAPASPRILGEVKEINKEQNWLTIKTSTGEFRVNTTKDTVCKRVTPEAKNLDGAEAITFRDILLGDRVWARNTTNLEPANTLEAKQLVLMSAISIADRNKRDRENWQRRGIVGEVTAIDGDKLTLKLRDNSTITLTFTQQADIRRYPSGSIDFSSSKP
;
A
#
# COMPACT_ATOMS: atom_id res chain seq x y z
N MET A 1 -30.19 -56.86 -42.53
CA MET A 1 -31.39 -56.04 -42.73
C MET A 1 -31.14 -54.68 -42.10
N LEU A 2 -31.11 -53.61 -42.93
CA LEU A 2 -31.19 -52.17 -42.61
C LEU A 2 -30.33 -51.64 -41.44
N CYS A 3 -29.23 -50.89 -41.66
CA CYS A 3 -29.16 -49.51 -42.18
C CYS A 3 -30.08 -48.53 -41.42
N ILE A 4 -29.48 -47.61 -40.63
CA ILE A 4 -29.78 -46.16 -40.58
C ILE A 4 -28.63 -45.48 -39.82
N CYS A 5 -27.91 -44.61 -40.56
CA CYS A 5 -26.97 -43.63 -40.03
C CYS A 5 -27.73 -42.48 -39.37
N PHE A 6 -27.25 -42.00 -38.23
CA PHE A 6 -27.52 -40.63 -37.76
C PHE A 6 -26.19 -39.94 -37.47
N ILE A 7 -25.81 -39.02 -38.36
CA ILE A 7 -24.71 -38.09 -38.16
C ILE A 7 -25.29 -36.91 -37.39
N LEU A 8 -24.76 -36.62 -36.20
CA LEU A 8 -25.00 -35.38 -35.49
C LEU A 8 -23.68 -34.62 -35.34
N ASN A 9 -23.53 -33.61 -36.19
CA ASN A 9 -22.56 -32.53 -36.05
C ASN A 9 -22.76 -31.83 -34.71
N GLN A 10 -21.73 -31.78 -33.88
CA GLN A 10 -21.66 -30.84 -32.77
C GLN A 10 -20.60 -29.78 -33.09
N ASN A 11 -21.08 -28.59 -33.48
CA ASN A 11 -20.30 -27.38 -33.49
C ASN A 11 -19.90 -27.05 -32.05
N VAL A 12 -18.66 -27.34 -31.67
CA VAL A 12 -18.07 -26.78 -30.46
C VAL A 12 -17.71 -25.33 -30.77
N LEU A 13 -18.57 -24.42 -30.35
CA LEU A 13 -18.23 -23.00 -30.27
C LEU A 13 -17.19 -22.84 -29.16
N ALA A 14 -15.93 -22.64 -29.56
CA ALA A 14 -14.86 -22.21 -28.68
C ALA A 14 -15.23 -20.85 -28.08
N GLN A 15 -15.51 -20.83 -26.77
CA GLN A 15 -15.66 -19.58 -26.04
C GLN A 15 -14.28 -18.95 -25.89
N ASN A 16 -14.06 -17.92 -26.70
CA ASN A 16 -12.88 -17.06 -26.64
C ASN A 16 -12.90 -16.34 -25.29
N THR A 17 -12.13 -16.81 -24.31
CA THR A 17 -11.89 -16.09 -23.07
C THR A 17 -11.11 -14.82 -23.42
N ALA A 18 -11.80 -13.69 -23.43
CA ALA A 18 -11.16 -12.39 -23.51
C ALA A 18 -10.28 -12.22 -22.27
N SER A 19 -8.98 -12.45 -22.44
CA SER A 19 -7.97 -12.07 -21.47
C SER A 19 -8.05 -10.56 -21.30
N THR A 20 -8.54 -10.08 -20.17
CA THR A 20 -8.24 -8.72 -19.73
C THR A 20 -6.73 -8.65 -19.53
N THR A 21 -6.01 -8.20 -20.54
CA THR A 21 -4.61 -7.77 -20.40
C THR A 21 -4.62 -6.57 -19.47
N THR A 22 -4.49 -6.82 -18.16
CA THR A 22 -4.02 -5.82 -17.21
C THR A 22 -2.70 -5.34 -17.76
N ALA A 23 -2.66 -4.11 -18.28
CA ALA A 23 -1.42 -3.47 -18.66
C ALA A 23 -0.43 -3.64 -17.50
N PRO A 24 0.83 -4.06 -17.75
CA PRO A 24 1.80 -4.23 -16.68
C PRO A 24 1.88 -2.90 -15.92
N ALA A 25 1.44 -2.92 -14.66
CA ALA A 25 1.58 -1.77 -13.78
C ALA A 25 3.07 -1.46 -13.72
N SER A 26 3.48 -0.31 -14.25
CA SER A 26 4.87 0.13 -14.19
C SER A 26 5.33 0.06 -12.72
N PRO A 27 6.56 -0.42 -12.45
CA PRO A 27 7.01 -0.62 -11.09
C PRO A 27 6.87 0.68 -10.30
N ARG A 28 6.15 0.62 -9.18
CA ARG A 28 5.91 1.80 -8.35
C ARG A 28 7.21 2.17 -7.64
N ILE A 29 7.93 3.13 -8.18
CA ILE A 29 9.18 3.62 -7.61
C ILE A 29 8.87 4.51 -6.40
N LEU A 30 8.72 3.87 -5.23
CA LEU A 30 8.40 4.51 -3.96
C LEU A 30 9.48 4.17 -2.94
N GLY A 31 10.09 5.18 -2.34
CA GLY A 31 11.17 4.98 -1.39
C GLY A 31 11.40 6.15 -0.47
N GLU A 32 12.39 6.00 0.40
CA GLU A 32 12.85 7.03 1.32
C GLU A 32 14.08 7.75 0.75
N VAL A 33 14.13 9.07 0.84
CA VAL A 33 15.26 9.88 0.37
C VAL A 33 16.49 9.62 1.25
N LYS A 34 17.52 9.00 0.68
CA LYS A 34 18.79 8.69 1.34
C LYS A 34 19.84 9.76 1.07
N GLU A 35 19.84 10.33 -0.14
CA GLU A 35 20.76 11.38 -0.56
C GLU A 35 20.04 12.40 -1.42
N ILE A 36 20.49 13.65 -1.39
CA ILE A 36 19.91 14.73 -2.19
C ILE A 36 21.00 15.71 -2.62
N ASN A 37 21.00 16.07 -3.90
CA ASN A 37 21.77 17.16 -4.44
C ASN A 37 20.82 18.23 -5.01
N LYS A 38 20.69 19.33 -4.26
CA LYS A 38 19.79 20.45 -4.60
C LYS A 38 20.34 21.36 -5.69
N GLU A 39 21.62 21.28 -6.01
CA GLU A 39 22.25 22.07 -7.07
C GLU A 39 22.05 21.42 -8.44
N GLN A 40 22.15 20.09 -8.47
CA GLN A 40 22.02 19.26 -9.67
C GLN A 40 20.62 18.63 -9.81
N ASN A 41 19.68 18.93 -8.90
CA ASN A 41 18.29 18.47 -8.93
C ASN A 41 18.14 16.95 -9.07
N TRP A 42 18.90 16.20 -8.28
CA TRP A 42 18.74 14.75 -8.18
C TRP A 42 18.74 14.28 -6.72
N LEU A 43 18.13 13.13 -6.47
CA LEU A 43 18.09 12.48 -5.17
C LEU A 43 18.22 10.96 -5.32
N THR A 44 18.68 10.28 -4.28
CA THR A 44 18.68 8.82 -4.21
C THR A 44 17.57 8.38 -3.28
N ILE A 45 16.69 7.50 -3.75
CA ILE A 45 15.67 6.85 -2.92
C ILE A 45 16.00 5.39 -2.65
N LYS A 46 15.79 4.97 -1.42
CA LYS A 46 15.82 3.57 -1.02
C LYS A 46 14.42 2.97 -1.12
N THR A 47 14.26 2.03 -2.04
CA THR A 47 13.02 1.27 -2.25
C THR A 47 13.16 -0.15 -1.70
N SER A 48 12.07 -0.93 -1.71
CA SER A 48 12.14 -2.36 -1.35
C SER A 48 12.94 -3.20 -2.32
N THR A 49 13.15 -2.72 -3.56
CA THR A 49 13.85 -3.46 -4.63
C THR A 49 15.29 -2.98 -4.84
N GLY A 50 15.73 -1.94 -4.12
CA GLY A 50 17.07 -1.36 -4.26
C GLY A 50 17.08 0.16 -4.15
N GLU A 51 18.26 0.74 -4.37
CA GLU A 51 18.45 2.19 -4.42
C GLU A 51 18.37 2.70 -5.85
N PHE A 52 17.62 3.79 -6.05
CA PHE A 52 17.46 4.43 -7.36
C PHE A 52 17.86 5.89 -7.28
N ARG A 53 18.65 6.33 -8.25
CA ARG A 53 18.91 7.76 -8.46
C ARG A 53 17.78 8.33 -9.30
N VAL A 54 17.13 9.38 -8.81
CA VAL A 54 16.05 10.08 -9.48
C VAL A 54 16.52 11.49 -9.82
N ASN A 55 16.70 11.72 -11.11
CA ASN A 55 16.98 13.03 -11.69
C ASN A 55 15.66 13.76 -11.94
N THR A 56 15.69 15.08 -11.80
CA THR A 56 14.56 15.96 -12.09
C THR A 56 15.00 17.08 -13.01
N THR A 57 14.06 17.54 -13.83
CA THR A 57 14.27 18.65 -14.76
C THR A 57 13.43 19.85 -14.30
N LYS A 58 13.50 20.95 -15.05
CA LYS A 58 12.69 22.15 -14.76
C LYS A 58 11.19 21.89 -14.92
N ASP A 59 10.82 20.88 -15.70
CA ASP A 59 9.43 20.50 -15.95
C ASP A 59 8.92 19.48 -14.92
N THR A 60 9.77 19.03 -14.00
CA THR A 60 9.36 18.10 -12.95
C THR A 60 8.43 18.78 -11.96
N VAL A 61 7.20 18.26 -11.85
CA VAL A 61 6.21 18.74 -10.89
C VAL A 61 6.46 18.08 -9.53
N CYS A 62 6.73 18.87 -8.50
CA CYS A 62 6.87 18.39 -7.12
C CYS A 62 5.60 18.70 -6.32
N LYS A 63 5.05 17.69 -5.64
CA LYS A 63 3.86 17.83 -4.79
C LYS A 63 4.11 17.19 -3.43
N ARG A 64 3.55 17.77 -2.37
CA ARG A 64 3.53 17.19 -1.02
C ARG A 64 2.13 16.75 -0.66
N VAL A 65 2.02 15.58 -0.05
CA VAL A 65 0.79 15.03 0.49
C VAL A 65 0.93 14.76 1.98
N THR A 66 -0.17 14.89 2.70
CA THR A 66 -0.24 14.49 4.10
C THR A 66 -0.26 12.96 4.23
N PRO A 67 0.20 12.38 5.35
CA PRO A 67 0.12 10.95 5.59
C PRO A 67 -1.28 10.32 5.54
N GLU A 68 -2.34 11.12 5.71
CA GLU A 68 -3.75 10.68 5.65
C GLU A 68 -4.34 10.71 4.23
N ALA A 69 -3.62 11.31 3.28
CA ALA A 69 -4.14 11.49 1.93
C ALA A 69 -4.23 10.14 1.20
N LYS A 70 -5.42 9.81 0.70
CA LYS A 70 -5.68 8.60 -0.10
C LYS A 70 -5.45 8.82 -1.60
N ASN A 71 -5.42 10.08 -2.02
CA ASN A 71 -5.23 10.50 -3.40
C ASN A 71 -4.36 11.78 -3.44
N LEU A 72 -4.22 12.38 -4.61
CA LEU A 72 -3.44 13.62 -4.79
C LEU A 72 -4.30 14.88 -4.67
N ASP A 73 -5.55 14.75 -4.23
CA ASP A 73 -6.44 15.90 -4.07
C ASP A 73 -5.99 16.70 -2.85
N GLY A 74 -5.90 18.01 -3.00
CA GLY A 74 -5.34 18.89 -1.96
C GLY A 74 -3.82 18.73 -1.76
N ALA A 75 -3.11 18.07 -2.68
CA ALA A 75 -1.65 18.03 -2.64
C ALA A 75 -1.07 19.44 -2.81
N GLU A 76 -0.19 19.82 -1.89
CA GLU A 76 0.50 21.10 -1.89
C GLU A 76 1.56 21.11 -3.01
N ALA A 77 1.59 22.16 -3.82
CA ALA A 77 2.68 22.36 -4.77
C ALA A 77 3.94 22.82 -4.02
N ILE A 78 5.05 22.11 -4.21
CA ILE A 78 6.33 22.41 -3.57
C ILE A 78 7.44 22.48 -4.62
N THR A 79 8.62 22.91 -4.22
CA THR A 79 9.81 22.88 -5.06
C THR A 79 10.69 21.68 -4.70
N PHE A 80 11.61 21.31 -5.60
CA PHE A 80 12.63 20.29 -5.30
C PHE A 80 13.46 20.63 -4.04
N ARG A 81 13.62 21.93 -3.75
CA ARG A 81 14.40 22.40 -2.60
C ARG A 81 13.74 22.10 -1.26
N ASP A 82 12.43 21.87 -1.24
CA ASP A 82 11.66 21.56 -0.04
C ASP A 82 11.72 20.07 0.35
N ILE A 83 12.36 19.24 -0.48
CA ILE A 83 12.59 17.82 -0.19
C ILE A 83 13.74 17.68 0.81
N LEU A 84 13.53 16.84 1.81
CA LEU A 84 14.50 16.57 2.87
C LEU A 84 14.92 15.09 2.88
N LEU A 85 16.06 14.83 3.52
CA LEU A 85 16.49 13.47 3.82
C LEU A 85 15.46 12.77 4.73
N GLY A 86 15.23 11.48 4.47
CA GLY A 86 14.24 10.67 5.16
C GLY A 86 12.80 10.84 4.66
N ASP A 87 12.51 11.83 3.81
CA ASP A 87 11.17 11.97 3.26
C ASP A 87 10.83 10.79 2.35
N ARG A 88 9.55 10.42 2.31
CA ARG A 88 9.08 9.35 1.43
C ARG A 88 8.66 9.94 0.10
N VAL A 89 9.31 9.52 -0.99
CA VAL A 89 9.08 10.04 -2.34
C VAL A 89 8.58 8.94 -3.25
N TRP A 90 7.51 9.25 -3.98
CA TRP A 90 7.04 8.49 -5.13
C TRP A 90 7.47 9.19 -6.41
N ALA A 91 8.40 8.57 -7.14
CA ALA A 91 8.76 9.01 -8.47
C ALA A 91 7.74 8.49 -9.49
N ARG A 92 7.15 9.40 -10.27
CA ARG A 92 6.11 9.13 -11.25
C ARG A 92 6.53 9.55 -12.64
N ASN A 93 5.95 8.88 -13.63
CA ASN A 93 6.19 9.11 -15.06
C ASN A 93 7.70 9.08 -15.33
N THR A 94 8.33 7.98 -14.92
CA THR A 94 9.79 7.83 -14.94
C THR A 94 10.29 7.30 -16.28
N THR A 95 11.42 7.81 -16.73
CA THR A 95 12.18 7.27 -17.85
C THR A 95 13.49 6.71 -17.33
N ASN A 96 13.84 5.47 -17.70
CA ASN A 96 15.11 4.88 -17.34
C ASN A 96 16.25 5.59 -18.07
N LEU A 97 17.33 5.86 -17.35
CA LEU A 97 18.56 6.44 -17.87
C LEU A 97 19.72 5.47 -17.58
N GLU A 98 20.83 5.69 -18.28
CA GLU A 98 22.11 5.08 -17.93
C GLU A 98 22.84 5.93 -16.87
N PRO A 99 23.55 5.32 -15.90
CA PRO A 99 23.68 3.88 -15.67
C PRO A 99 22.42 3.27 -15.02
N ALA A 100 22.33 1.93 -15.02
CA ALA A 100 21.23 1.19 -14.38
C ALA A 100 20.83 1.74 -12.99
N ASN A 101 19.52 1.71 -12.70
CA ASN A 101 18.89 2.32 -11.52
C ASN A 101 18.94 3.86 -11.48
N THR A 102 19.24 4.51 -12.60
CA THR A 102 19.05 5.95 -12.78
C THR A 102 17.75 6.20 -13.53
N LEU A 103 16.95 7.14 -13.03
CA LEU A 103 15.63 7.48 -13.56
C LEU A 103 15.52 8.99 -13.72
N GLU A 104 14.81 9.46 -14.73
CA GLU A 104 14.28 10.83 -14.78
C GLU A 104 12.80 10.79 -14.44
N ALA A 105 12.33 11.63 -13.49
CA ALA A 105 10.93 11.68 -13.11
C ALA A 105 10.26 12.99 -13.56
N LYS A 106 9.10 12.90 -14.22
CA LYS A 106 8.29 14.10 -14.55
C LYS A 106 7.43 14.58 -13.38
N GLN A 107 7.22 13.73 -12.37
CA GLN A 107 6.49 14.12 -11.17
C GLN A 107 7.06 13.43 -9.93
N LEU A 108 7.28 14.21 -8.87
CA LEU A 108 7.62 13.70 -7.54
C LEU A 108 6.45 13.98 -6.59
N VAL A 109 6.00 12.94 -5.89
CA VAL A 109 5.03 13.07 -4.80
C VAL A 109 5.72 12.73 -3.49
N LEU A 110 5.81 13.73 -2.61
CA LEU A 110 6.49 13.71 -1.34
C LEU A 110 5.49 13.47 -0.20
N MET A 111 5.89 12.69 0.77
CA MET A 111 5.28 12.63 2.09
C MET A 111 6.38 12.83 3.13
N SER A 112 6.20 13.82 4.02
CA SER A 112 7.25 14.19 4.98
C SER A 112 7.53 13.10 6.00
N ALA A 113 8.82 12.85 6.27
CA ALA A 113 9.27 11.90 7.29
C ALA A 113 8.73 12.26 8.69
N ILE A 114 8.76 13.55 9.03
CA ILE A 114 8.33 14.08 10.32
C ILE A 114 6.82 13.86 10.46
N SER A 115 6.04 14.22 9.44
CA SER A 115 4.59 14.01 9.48
C SER A 115 4.21 12.53 9.60
N ILE A 116 4.95 11.63 8.95
CA ILE A 116 4.78 10.17 9.10
C ILE A 116 5.08 9.76 10.54
N ALA A 117 6.20 10.23 11.11
CA ALA A 117 6.57 9.92 12.48
C ALA A 117 5.53 10.39 13.49
N ASP A 118 5.00 11.61 13.31
CA ASP A 118 3.94 12.18 14.15
C ASP A 118 2.62 11.41 14.03
N ARG A 119 2.21 11.03 12.81
CA ARG A 119 1.04 10.15 12.63
C ARG A 119 1.24 8.84 13.37
N ASN A 120 2.37 8.17 13.11
CA ASN A 120 2.67 6.88 13.73
C ASN A 120 2.74 6.99 15.25
N LYS A 121 3.20 8.12 15.80
CA LYS A 121 3.18 8.40 17.24
C LYS A 121 1.76 8.51 17.76
N ARG A 122 0.89 9.31 17.12
CA ARG A 122 -0.53 9.43 17.49
C ARG A 122 -1.25 8.09 17.44
N ASP A 123 -0.99 7.28 16.41
CA ASP A 123 -1.60 5.96 16.27
C ASP A 123 -1.17 5.03 17.41
N ARG A 124 0.12 5.03 17.77
CA ARG A 124 0.63 4.25 18.92
C ARG A 124 0.00 4.71 20.23
N GLU A 125 -0.10 6.01 20.47
CA GLU A 125 -0.72 6.56 21.69
C GLU A 125 -2.22 6.20 21.76
N ASN A 126 -2.93 6.28 20.64
CA ASN A 126 -4.34 5.88 20.57
C ASN A 126 -4.50 4.37 20.84
N TRP A 127 -3.65 3.54 20.23
CA TRP A 127 -3.61 2.11 20.49
C TRP A 127 -3.30 1.79 21.96
N GLN A 128 -2.37 2.50 22.60
CA GLN A 128 -2.05 2.30 24.02
C GLN A 128 -3.20 2.73 24.94
N ARG A 129 -3.91 3.81 24.60
CA ARG A 129 -5.00 4.34 25.43
C ARG A 129 -6.31 3.60 25.26
N ARG A 130 -6.61 3.12 24.04
CA ARG A 130 -7.91 2.53 23.67
C ARG A 130 -7.84 1.07 23.26
N GLY A 131 -6.65 0.52 23.05
CA GLY A 131 -6.46 -0.88 22.72
C GLY A 131 -6.74 -1.76 23.93
N ILE A 132 -7.51 -2.81 23.72
CA ILE A 132 -7.84 -3.82 24.73
C ILE A 132 -7.20 -5.13 24.29
N VAL A 133 -6.46 -5.77 25.19
CA VAL A 133 -5.84 -7.07 24.96
C VAL A 133 -6.32 -8.02 26.04
N GLY A 134 -6.96 -9.11 25.62
CA GLY A 134 -7.51 -10.11 26.51
C GLY A 134 -7.73 -11.44 25.81
N GLU A 135 -8.00 -12.47 26.60
CA GLU A 135 -8.41 -13.78 26.12
C GLU A 135 -9.90 -13.75 25.76
N VAL A 136 -10.26 -14.31 24.61
CA VAL A 136 -11.65 -14.45 24.19
C VAL A 136 -12.31 -15.58 24.98
N THR A 137 -13.32 -15.27 25.78
CA THR A 137 -14.05 -16.27 26.59
C THR A 137 -15.43 -16.60 26.03
N ALA A 138 -16.06 -15.67 25.32
CA ALA A 138 -17.33 -15.92 24.64
C ALA A 138 -17.50 -15.04 23.40
N ILE A 139 -18.21 -15.56 22.40
CA ILE A 139 -18.65 -14.84 21.20
C ILE A 139 -20.15 -15.10 21.07
N ASP A 140 -20.96 -14.04 21.05
CA ASP A 140 -22.41 -14.11 20.92
C ASP A 140 -22.89 -13.06 19.91
N GLY A 141 -23.08 -13.48 18.66
CA GLY A 141 -23.44 -12.58 17.56
C GLY A 141 -22.43 -11.45 17.39
N ASP A 142 -22.87 -10.21 17.66
CA ASP A 142 -22.07 -8.99 17.58
C ASP A 142 -21.33 -8.65 18.89
N LYS A 143 -21.38 -9.53 19.90
CA LYS A 143 -20.74 -9.36 21.20
C LYS A 143 -19.54 -10.28 21.36
N LEU A 144 -18.45 -9.73 21.89
CA LEU A 144 -17.25 -10.46 22.29
C LEU A 144 -16.96 -10.20 23.75
N THR A 145 -16.86 -11.27 24.53
CA THR A 145 -16.44 -11.18 25.92
C THR A 145 -14.97 -11.53 26.02
N LEU A 146 -14.22 -10.61 26.62
CA LEU A 146 -12.79 -10.70 26.85
C LEU A 146 -12.51 -10.81 28.34
N LYS A 147 -11.62 -11.73 28.71
CA LYS A 147 -10.95 -11.75 30.00
C LYS A 147 -9.63 -11.00 29.89
N LEU A 148 -9.47 -9.94 30.68
CA LEU A 148 -8.28 -9.12 30.70
C LEU A 148 -7.19 -9.75 31.59
N ARG A 149 -5.97 -9.21 31.47
CA ARG A 149 -4.80 -9.68 32.25
C ARG A 149 -4.98 -9.54 33.77
N ASP A 150 -5.80 -8.59 34.22
CA ASP A 150 -6.15 -8.38 35.64
C ASP A 150 -7.32 -9.27 36.11
N ASN A 151 -7.73 -10.26 35.30
CA ASN A 151 -8.90 -11.12 35.48
C ASN A 151 -10.27 -10.41 35.43
N SER A 152 -10.32 -9.11 35.13
CA SER A 152 -11.60 -8.45 34.84
C SER A 152 -12.18 -8.94 33.51
N THR A 153 -13.50 -8.83 33.36
CA THR A 153 -14.21 -9.23 32.14
C THR A 153 -14.85 -8.01 31.50
N ILE A 154 -14.69 -7.85 30.19
CA ILE A 154 -15.31 -6.79 29.39
C ILE A 154 -16.04 -7.42 28.22
N THR A 155 -17.27 -6.99 27.98
CA THR A 155 -18.01 -7.32 26.76
C THR A 155 -17.94 -6.14 25.80
N LEU A 156 -17.42 -6.41 24.60
CA LEU A 156 -17.39 -5.49 23.47
C LEU A 156 -18.57 -5.78 22.56
N THR A 157 -19.17 -4.75 21.97
CA THR A 157 -20.15 -4.89 20.90
C THR A 157 -19.59 -4.25 19.63
N PHE A 158 -19.57 -5.00 18.53
CA PHE A 158 -19.01 -4.54 17.27
C PHE A 158 -20.10 -4.03 16.34
N THR A 159 -19.79 -3.00 15.56
CA THR A 159 -20.65 -2.60 14.45
C THR A 159 -20.33 -3.43 13.20
N GLN A 160 -21.21 -3.41 12.20
CA GLN A 160 -20.96 -4.06 10.91
C GLN A 160 -19.74 -3.49 10.15
N GLN A 161 -19.14 -2.40 10.62
CA GLN A 161 -17.95 -1.78 10.01
C GLN A 161 -16.65 -2.27 10.67
N ALA A 162 -16.73 -3.06 11.74
CA ALA A 162 -15.55 -3.60 12.41
C ALA A 162 -14.84 -4.61 11.50
N ASP A 163 -13.54 -4.41 11.25
CA ASP A 163 -12.68 -5.39 10.60
C ASP A 163 -12.22 -6.40 11.65
N ILE A 164 -12.89 -7.55 11.69
CA ILE A 164 -12.53 -8.67 12.56
C ILE A 164 -11.62 -9.58 11.77
N ARG A 165 -10.47 -9.94 12.34
CA ARG A 165 -9.52 -10.86 11.70
C ARG A 165 -9.04 -11.94 12.65
N ARG A 166 -8.88 -13.14 12.12
CA ARG A 166 -8.31 -14.29 12.80
C ARG A 166 -6.96 -14.66 12.19
N TYR A 167 -5.96 -14.79 13.04
CA TYR A 167 -4.65 -15.29 12.65
C TYR A 167 -4.67 -16.82 12.51
N PRO A 168 -3.96 -17.39 11.52
CA PRO A 168 -3.70 -18.81 11.47
C PRO A 168 -2.96 -19.29 12.72
N SER A 169 -3.13 -20.57 13.06
CA SER A 169 -2.39 -21.17 14.18
C SER A 169 -0.88 -20.99 14.00
N GLY A 170 -0.21 -20.46 15.02
CA GLY A 170 1.24 -20.25 15.02
C GLY A 170 1.75 -19.06 14.18
N SER A 171 0.87 -18.28 13.55
CA SER A 171 1.27 -17.06 12.83
C SER A 171 0.80 -15.82 13.58
N ILE A 172 1.69 -14.85 13.69
CA ILE A 172 1.39 -13.49 14.19
C ILE A 172 1.43 -12.46 13.06
N ASP A 173 1.62 -12.91 11.81
CA ASP A 173 1.78 -12.03 10.67
C ASP A 173 0.42 -11.50 10.23
N PHE A 174 0.26 -10.18 10.24
CA PHE A 174 -1.01 -9.56 9.86
C PHE A 174 -1.46 -9.95 8.44
N SER A 175 -0.53 -10.14 7.51
CA SER A 175 -0.82 -10.53 6.13
C SER A 175 -1.39 -11.94 5.98
N SER A 176 -1.19 -12.82 6.97
CA SER A 176 -1.74 -14.18 6.96
C SER A 176 -3.15 -14.25 7.58
N SER A 177 -3.58 -13.18 8.26
CA SER A 177 -4.89 -13.09 8.90
C SER A 177 -6.03 -13.11 7.87
N LYS A 178 -7.15 -13.70 8.26
CA LYS A 178 -8.37 -13.78 7.44
C LYS A 178 -9.53 -13.10 8.17
N PRO A 179 -10.51 -12.51 7.44
CA PRO A 179 -11.80 -12.14 8.03
C PRO A 179 -12.45 -13.33 8.73
#